data_AF-A0AAV1QLX6-F1
#
_entry.id   AF-A0AAV1QLX6-F1
#
_cell.length_a   1.000
_cell.length_b   1.000
_cell.length_c   1.000
_cell.angle_alpha   90.00
_cell.angle_beta   90.00
_cell.angle_gamma   90.00
#
_symmetry.space_group_name_H-M   'P 1'
#
loop_
_entity.id
_entity.type
_entity.pdbx_description
1 polymer ?
#
loop_
_entity_poly.entity_id
_entity_poly.type
_entity_poly.pdbx_seq_one_letter_code
_entity_poly.pdbx_strand_id
1 'polypeptide(L)'
;MKNSDNNSSLDSRINQTLKNVQGLLKGRSIPGKVLLTRRADPPEDPSLRSPTFGRSFSENDAGTSDRMDMSKEAEAQGRSKQQNNSTTANKLKPTNSNVETTSKEVQKSAVGTRATDSARVMKFTRELSGSAVILEKLRELAWSGVPPYMRPNIWRLLLGYAPPNSDRREGVLRRKRLEYLDCVSQFYDIPDTERSDDEINMLRQISVDCPRTVPDVTFFQQEQVQKSLERILYTWAIRHPASGYVQGINDLATPFLVVFLSEHLEGDIDNWSISALSPDKISNVEADCYWCLSKLLDGMQDHYTFAQPGIQRLVFKLKELVNRIDEPVSRHMEGQGLEFLQFAFRWFNCLLIREIPFHLVTRLWDTYLAEGDALPDFLVYIFASFLLTWSEELQKLDFQELVMFLQHLPTQNWTHQELEMVLSRAFMWHSMFNSSPSHLAS
;
A
#
# COMPACT_ATOMS: atom_id res chain seq x y z
N MET A 1 -3.08 0.17 -45.62
CA MET A 1 -2.73 -0.99 -44.76
C MET A 1 -1.27 -0.90 -44.32
N LYS A 2 -0.90 0.09 -43.47
CA LYS A 2 0.49 0.24 -42.97
C LYS A 2 0.61 0.65 -41.49
N ASN A 3 -0.48 0.61 -40.70
CA ASN A 3 -0.47 1.06 -39.30
C ASN A 3 -0.66 -0.06 -38.25
N SER A 4 -0.80 -1.34 -38.63
CA SER A 4 -0.99 -2.43 -37.65
C SER A 4 0.31 -2.97 -37.05
N ASP A 5 1.42 -2.94 -37.79
CA ASP A 5 2.64 -3.66 -37.40
C ASP A 5 3.55 -2.88 -36.45
N ASN A 6 3.39 -1.54 -36.38
CA ASN A 6 4.14 -0.73 -35.41
C ASN A 6 3.55 -0.80 -33.99
N ASN A 7 2.22 -0.95 -33.86
CA ASN A 7 1.59 -1.09 -32.54
C ASN A 7 1.94 -2.41 -31.89
N SER A 8 1.95 -3.53 -32.63
CA SER A 8 2.30 -4.84 -32.07
C SER A 8 3.75 -4.91 -31.58
N SER A 9 4.69 -4.25 -32.26
CA SER A 9 6.09 -4.15 -31.83
C SER A 9 6.26 -3.26 -30.59
N LEU A 10 5.53 -2.15 -30.50
CA LEU A 10 5.56 -1.26 -29.33
C LEU A 10 4.95 -1.95 -28.11
N ASP A 11 3.79 -2.59 -28.28
CA ASP A 11 3.10 -3.39 -27.26
C ASP A 11 3.98 -4.56 -26.80
N SER A 12 4.71 -5.21 -27.71
CA SER A 12 5.65 -6.28 -27.34
C SER A 12 6.83 -5.78 -26.51
N ARG A 13 7.39 -4.61 -26.84
CA ARG A 13 8.49 -4.01 -26.06
C ARG A 13 8.00 -3.55 -24.69
N ILE A 14 6.84 -2.92 -24.62
CA ILE A 14 6.22 -2.46 -23.37
C ILE A 14 5.91 -3.65 -22.47
N ASN A 15 5.30 -4.72 -23.00
CA ASN A 15 5.04 -5.95 -22.24
C ASN A 15 6.33 -6.61 -21.74
N GLN A 16 7.42 -6.52 -22.51
CA GLN A 16 8.72 -7.01 -22.07
C GLN A 16 9.30 -6.13 -20.94
N THR A 17 9.21 -4.80 -21.05
CA THR A 17 9.63 -3.87 -20.00
C THR A 17 8.81 -4.10 -18.72
N LEU A 18 7.50 -4.30 -18.82
CA LEU A 18 6.63 -4.63 -17.68
C LEU A 18 7.06 -5.93 -17.01
N LYS A 19 7.33 -7.00 -17.78
CA LYS A 19 7.85 -8.26 -17.22
C LYS A 19 9.19 -8.06 -16.50
N ASN A 20 10.08 -7.23 -17.06
CA ASN A 20 11.37 -6.92 -16.45
C ASN A 20 11.20 -6.11 -15.14
N VAL A 21 10.30 -5.12 -15.12
CA VAL A 21 10.00 -4.27 -13.96
C VAL A 21 9.26 -5.02 -12.86
N GLN A 22 8.28 -5.86 -13.21
CA GLN A 22 7.67 -6.80 -12.26
C GLN A 22 8.71 -7.79 -11.73
N GLY A 23 9.70 -8.18 -12.54
CA GLY A 23 10.87 -8.95 -12.09
C GLY A 23 11.74 -8.21 -11.07
N LEU A 24 11.92 -6.89 -11.24
CA LEU A 24 12.63 -6.02 -10.29
C LEU A 24 11.88 -5.88 -8.96
N LEU A 25 10.55 -5.88 -8.97
CA LEU A 25 9.74 -5.89 -7.74
C LEU A 25 9.90 -7.16 -6.91
N LYS A 26 10.31 -8.30 -7.51
CA LYS A 26 10.50 -9.58 -6.82
C LYS A 26 11.70 -9.62 -5.85
N GLY A 27 12.45 -8.53 -5.72
CA GLY A 27 13.49 -8.39 -4.69
C GLY A 27 14.80 -9.12 -4.99
N ARG A 28 15.16 -9.31 -6.28
CA ARG A 28 16.52 -9.72 -6.64
C ARG A 28 17.39 -8.49 -6.82
N SER A 29 18.36 -8.29 -5.92
CA SER A 29 19.53 -7.47 -6.20
C SER A 29 20.16 -7.98 -7.50
N ILE A 30 20.20 -7.14 -8.54
CA ILE A 30 20.89 -7.47 -9.78
C ILE A 30 22.38 -7.14 -9.54
N PRO A 31 23.30 -8.12 -9.55
CA PRO A 31 24.72 -7.81 -9.65
C PRO A 31 24.93 -7.17 -11.02
N GLY A 32 25.52 -5.97 -11.03
CA GLY A 32 25.82 -5.21 -12.25
C GLY A 32 26.57 -6.06 -13.27
N LYS A 33 25.83 -6.52 -14.29
CA LYS A 33 26.27 -6.97 -15.62
C LYS A 33 25.08 -7.60 -16.35
N VAL A 34 24.22 -6.77 -16.94
CA VAL A 34 23.42 -7.21 -18.09
C VAL A 34 23.98 -6.50 -19.32
N LEU A 35 24.89 -7.20 -20.00
CA LEU A 35 25.32 -6.90 -21.35
C LEU A 35 24.13 -7.02 -22.30
N LEU A 36 23.50 -5.90 -22.66
CA LEU A 36 22.61 -5.83 -23.83
C LEU A 36 23.47 -5.52 -25.05
N THR A 37 23.92 -6.58 -25.73
CA THR A 37 24.54 -6.48 -27.04
C THR A 37 23.48 -6.13 -28.08
N ARG A 38 23.68 -4.99 -28.75
CA ARG A 38 22.91 -4.56 -29.93
C ARG A 38 23.22 -5.52 -31.08
N ARG A 39 22.30 -6.43 -31.44
CA ARG A 39 22.40 -7.22 -32.68
C ARG A 39 21.71 -6.49 -33.83
N ALA A 40 22.43 -6.35 -34.94
CA ALA A 40 21.88 -5.98 -36.24
C ALA A 40 21.41 -7.26 -36.96
N ASP A 41 20.33 -7.16 -37.73
CA ASP A 41 19.73 -8.23 -38.53
C ASP A 41 20.55 -8.53 -39.82
N PRO A 42 20.31 -9.71 -40.48
CA PRO A 42 21.37 -10.57 -41.04
C PRO A 42 21.39 -10.62 -42.59
N PRO A 43 22.27 -11.44 -43.21
CA PRO A 43 22.04 -11.99 -44.54
C PRO A 43 21.80 -13.52 -44.55
N GLU A 44 21.27 -13.99 -45.68
CA GLU A 44 20.42 -15.16 -45.89
C GLU A 44 21.10 -16.54 -46.08
N ASP A 45 20.30 -17.58 -45.77
CA ASP A 45 20.14 -18.92 -46.39
C ASP A 45 21.19 -20.05 -46.19
N PRO A 46 20.89 -21.33 -46.57
CA PRO A 46 19.83 -22.26 -46.15
C PRO A 46 20.41 -23.54 -45.50
N SER A 47 19.68 -24.21 -44.60
CA SER A 47 19.53 -25.69 -44.63
C SER A 47 18.82 -26.31 -43.41
N LEU A 48 17.77 -27.07 -43.74
CA LEU A 48 17.41 -28.41 -43.23
C LEU A 48 16.83 -28.61 -41.81
N ARG A 49 15.53 -28.95 -41.86
CA ARG A 49 14.83 -30.12 -41.25
C ARG A 49 14.38 -30.05 -39.78
N SER A 50 13.04 -30.04 -39.65
CA SER A 50 12.25 -30.59 -38.55
C SER A 50 12.49 -32.11 -38.37
N PRO A 51 12.11 -32.70 -37.22
CA PRO A 51 10.75 -33.24 -37.15
C PRO A 51 10.02 -33.12 -35.80
N THR A 52 8.70 -33.10 -35.95
CA THR A 52 7.58 -33.28 -35.01
C THR A 52 7.50 -34.67 -34.38
N PHE A 53 6.97 -34.75 -33.15
CA PHE A 53 6.06 -35.78 -32.59
C PHE A 53 5.56 -35.22 -31.24
N GLY A 54 4.32 -35.31 -30.75
CA GLY A 54 3.16 -36.13 -31.05
C GLY A 54 2.46 -36.42 -29.70
N ARG A 55 1.21 -35.95 -29.54
CA ARG A 55 0.35 -36.05 -28.33
C ARG A 55 0.18 -37.48 -27.79
N SER A 56 -0.15 -37.59 -26.49
CA SER A 56 -1.15 -38.56 -26.03
C SER A 56 -1.89 -38.06 -24.78
N PHE A 57 -3.21 -38.06 -24.86
CA PHE A 57 -4.19 -38.00 -23.76
C PHE A 57 -4.47 -39.43 -23.26
N SER A 58 -4.94 -39.57 -22.02
CA SER A 58 -5.85 -40.66 -21.61
C SER A 58 -6.67 -40.23 -20.39
N GLU A 59 -7.99 -40.32 -20.52
CA GLU A 59 -8.99 -40.38 -19.47
C GLU A 59 -9.05 -41.80 -18.87
N ASN A 60 -9.51 -41.94 -17.61
CA ASN A 60 -10.72 -42.72 -17.25
C ASN A 60 -10.93 -42.87 -15.73
N ASP A 61 -12.20 -42.63 -15.35
CA ASP A 61 -13.11 -43.39 -14.47
C ASP A 61 -12.86 -43.62 -12.95
N ALA A 62 -13.70 -42.92 -12.18
CA ALA A 62 -14.74 -43.41 -11.25
C ALA A 62 -14.52 -44.68 -10.39
N GLY A 63 -14.77 -44.54 -9.08
CA GLY A 63 -15.02 -45.65 -8.15
C GLY A 63 -15.42 -45.20 -6.75
N THR A 64 -16.70 -45.34 -6.42
CA THR A 64 -17.36 -45.18 -5.11
C THR A 64 -17.00 -46.28 -4.08
N SER A 65 -16.97 -45.95 -2.78
CA SER A 65 -17.33 -46.87 -1.69
C SER A 65 -17.48 -46.16 -0.33
N ASP A 66 -18.66 -46.29 0.28
CA ASP A 66 -18.98 -46.05 1.69
C ASP A 66 -18.31 -47.08 2.64
N ARG A 67 -18.05 -46.70 3.90
CA ARG A 67 -18.51 -47.42 5.12
C ARG A 67 -18.13 -46.73 6.45
N MET A 68 -19.10 -46.81 7.38
CA MET A 68 -19.15 -46.54 8.83
C MET A 68 -17.92 -47.07 9.63
N ASP A 69 -17.56 -46.67 10.85
CA ASP A 69 -18.40 -46.62 12.08
C ASP A 69 -17.65 -46.05 13.32
N MET A 70 -18.39 -45.38 14.22
CA MET A 70 -18.36 -45.41 15.71
C MET A 70 -17.16 -44.98 16.62
N SER A 71 -17.46 -43.92 17.39
CA SER A 71 -17.43 -43.80 18.87
C SER A 71 -16.11 -43.50 19.64
N LYS A 72 -16.10 -42.42 20.43
CA LYS A 72 -16.37 -42.41 21.89
C LYS A 72 -16.08 -41.04 22.55
N GLU A 73 -17.03 -40.62 23.38
CA GLU A 73 -16.93 -39.56 24.38
C GLU A 73 -16.06 -39.97 25.58
N ALA A 74 -15.47 -38.98 26.27
CA ALA A 74 -15.32 -38.97 27.73
C ALA A 74 -15.08 -37.54 28.25
N GLU A 75 -16.07 -37.00 28.94
CA GLU A 75 -15.98 -35.85 29.86
C GLU A 75 -15.37 -36.26 31.22
N ALA A 76 -14.80 -35.28 31.95
CA ALA A 76 -14.99 -35.00 33.39
C ALA A 76 -13.82 -34.10 33.89
N GLN A 77 -14.02 -32.81 34.20
CA GLN A 77 -14.60 -32.18 35.41
C GLN A 77 -13.71 -32.11 36.66
N GLY A 78 -13.57 -30.86 37.17
CA GLY A 78 -13.43 -30.49 38.59
C GLY A 78 -12.03 -29.97 39.01
N ARG A 79 -11.84 -28.97 39.90
CA ARG A 79 -12.73 -28.13 40.72
C ARG A 79 -11.87 -27.05 41.45
N SER A 80 -12.35 -25.80 41.49
CA SER A 80 -12.18 -24.68 42.46
C SER A 80 -11.05 -24.62 43.52
N LYS A 81 -10.50 -23.41 43.76
CA LYS A 81 -10.62 -22.66 45.04
C LYS A 81 -10.12 -21.20 44.96
N GLN A 82 -10.91 -20.29 45.54
CA GLN A 82 -10.60 -18.89 45.84
C GLN A 82 -9.73 -18.76 47.10
N GLN A 83 -8.94 -17.68 47.21
CA GLN A 83 -8.77 -16.96 48.48
C GLN A 83 -8.28 -15.51 48.28
N ASN A 84 -8.99 -14.59 48.95
CA ASN A 84 -8.69 -13.16 49.12
C ASN A 84 -7.51 -12.94 50.07
N ASN A 85 -6.79 -11.81 49.93
CA ASN A 85 -6.56 -10.88 51.04
C ASN A 85 -6.03 -9.50 50.57
N SER A 86 -6.56 -8.48 51.23
CA SER A 86 -6.39 -7.04 51.07
C SER A 86 -5.27 -6.44 51.93
N THR A 87 -5.09 -5.10 51.80
CA THR A 87 -4.35 -4.10 52.63
C THR A 87 -2.87 -3.89 52.24
N THR A 88 -2.30 -2.68 52.14
CA THR A 88 -2.63 -1.35 52.71
C THR A 88 -1.92 -0.24 51.91
N ALA A 89 -2.47 0.98 51.94
CA ALA A 89 -1.89 2.19 51.37
C ALA A 89 -0.72 2.75 52.20
N ASN A 90 0.25 3.41 51.57
CA ASN A 90 0.90 4.61 52.12
C ASN A 90 1.57 5.46 51.03
N LYS A 91 1.15 6.73 50.96
CA LYS A 91 1.79 7.86 50.26
C LYS A 91 3.04 8.31 51.03
N LEU A 92 4.06 8.78 50.31
CA LEU A 92 4.85 10.00 50.60
C LEU A 92 5.76 10.34 49.40
N LYS A 93 5.77 11.62 49.02
CA LYS A 93 6.60 12.33 48.02
C LYS A 93 7.67 13.16 48.78
N PRO A 94 8.56 13.95 48.13
CA PRO A 94 9.71 13.59 47.29
C PRO A 94 11.00 14.26 47.82
N THR A 95 12.17 13.98 47.23
CA THR A 95 13.38 14.80 47.43
C THR A 95 14.01 15.16 46.09
N ASN A 96 14.16 16.46 45.87
CA ASN A 96 14.89 17.08 44.76
C ASN A 96 16.40 16.99 45.00
N SER A 97 17.16 16.73 43.93
CA SER A 97 18.52 17.23 43.80
C SER A 97 18.72 17.79 42.39
N ASN A 98 19.16 19.05 42.37
CA ASN A 98 19.45 19.87 41.19
C ASN A 98 20.74 19.42 40.52
N VAL A 99 20.75 19.37 39.18
CA VAL A 99 21.94 19.66 38.35
C VAL A 99 21.49 20.55 37.18
N GLU A 100 21.89 21.82 37.26
CA GLU A 100 22.06 22.83 36.22
C GLU A 100 23.04 22.35 35.14
N THR A 101 23.07 22.68 33.83
CA THR A 101 22.34 23.57 32.92
C THR A 101 22.78 23.19 31.50
N THR A 102 21.87 23.05 30.52
CA THR A 102 22.10 23.39 29.09
C THR A 102 20.79 23.24 28.32
N SER A 103 19.87 24.19 28.48
CA SER A 103 18.60 24.19 27.73
C SER A 103 18.05 25.62 27.62
N LYS A 104 18.66 26.43 26.76
CA LYS A 104 18.08 27.71 26.35
C LYS A 104 18.18 27.84 24.84
N GLU A 105 17.42 27.01 24.11
CA GLU A 105 17.08 27.30 22.71
C GLU A 105 15.85 26.51 22.19
N VAL A 106 15.39 25.46 22.88
CA VAL A 106 14.25 24.63 22.42
C VAL A 106 12.86 25.15 22.87
N GLN A 107 12.78 26.10 23.81
CA GLN A 107 11.49 26.42 24.47
C GLN A 107 10.59 27.44 23.74
N LYS A 108 11.00 28.05 22.63
CA LYS A 108 10.13 29.00 21.90
C LYS A 108 9.28 28.37 20.78
N SER A 109 9.58 27.16 20.30
CA SER A 109 8.79 26.50 19.24
C SER A 109 7.61 25.66 19.76
N ALA A 110 7.72 25.09 20.96
CA ALA A 110 6.74 24.11 21.47
C ALA A 110 5.36 24.69 21.85
N VAL A 111 5.27 25.97 22.18
CA VAL A 111 3.99 26.60 22.58
C VAL A 111 3.08 26.86 21.36
N GLY A 112 3.68 27.16 20.20
CA GLY A 112 2.95 27.37 18.93
C GLY A 112 2.42 26.08 18.32
N THR A 113 3.18 24.99 18.39
CA THR A 113 2.76 23.67 17.86
C THR A 113 1.62 23.06 18.66
N ARG A 114 1.64 23.17 20.01
CA ARG A 114 0.56 22.63 20.86
C ARG A 114 -0.77 23.38 20.71
N ALA A 115 -0.73 24.70 20.51
CA ALA A 115 -1.93 25.50 20.32
C ALA A 115 -2.60 25.23 18.95
N THR A 116 -1.78 25.04 17.91
CA THR A 116 -2.25 24.71 16.56
C THR A 116 -2.82 23.30 16.47
N ASP A 117 -2.22 22.32 17.16
CA ASP A 117 -2.77 20.97 17.26
C ASP A 117 -4.10 20.92 18.03
N SER A 118 -4.22 21.66 19.14
CA SER A 118 -5.49 21.76 19.88
C SER A 118 -6.60 22.38 19.02
N ALA A 119 -6.30 23.44 18.26
CA ALA A 119 -7.26 24.05 17.34
C ALA A 119 -7.68 23.10 16.21
N ARG A 120 -6.73 22.33 15.65
CA ARG A 120 -7.01 21.32 14.62
C ARG A 120 -7.91 20.21 15.16
N VAL A 121 -7.60 19.69 16.34
CA VAL A 121 -8.42 18.68 17.02
C VAL A 121 -9.84 19.19 17.26
N MET A 122 -9.99 20.43 17.73
CA MET A 122 -11.32 21.03 17.93
C MET A 122 -12.13 21.10 16.62
N LYS A 123 -11.50 21.41 15.49
CA LYS A 123 -12.17 21.43 14.18
C LYS A 123 -12.68 20.04 13.78
N PHE A 124 -11.85 19.00 13.91
CA PHE A 124 -12.27 17.62 13.62
C PHE A 124 -13.36 17.15 14.58
N THR A 125 -13.20 17.38 15.89
CA THR A 125 -14.21 16.99 16.89
C THR A 125 -15.56 17.63 16.62
N ARG A 126 -15.58 18.90 16.21
CA ARG A 126 -16.81 19.61 15.82
C ARG A 126 -17.46 19.00 14.58
N GLU A 127 -16.68 18.60 13.58
CA GLU A 127 -17.20 17.99 12.37
C GLU A 127 -17.73 16.56 12.64
N LEU A 128 -17.03 15.79 13.48
CA LEU A 128 -17.40 14.42 13.83
C LEU A 128 -18.57 14.31 14.82
N SER A 129 -18.90 15.37 15.57
CA SER A 129 -20.00 15.38 16.55
C SER A 129 -21.38 15.62 15.93
N GLY A 130 -21.44 15.97 14.64
CA GLY A 130 -22.71 16.11 13.91
C GLY A 130 -23.49 14.79 13.82
N SER A 131 -24.80 14.88 13.66
CA SER A 131 -25.66 13.71 13.36
C SER A 131 -25.27 13.05 12.03
N ALA A 132 -24.80 13.85 11.07
CA ALA A 132 -24.17 13.41 9.85
C ALA A 132 -22.89 14.23 9.61
N VAL A 133 -21.80 13.54 9.29
CA VAL A 133 -20.51 14.16 8.95
C VAL A 133 -20.55 14.67 7.52
N ILE A 134 -20.10 15.91 7.29
CA ILE A 134 -20.01 16.50 5.95
C ILE A 134 -18.66 16.09 5.35
N LEU A 135 -18.69 15.14 4.41
CA LEU A 135 -17.48 14.53 3.88
C LEU A 135 -16.55 15.51 3.17
N GLU A 136 -17.06 16.51 2.43
CA GLU A 136 -16.20 17.56 1.84
C GLU A 136 -15.42 18.34 2.89
N LYS A 137 -16.08 18.79 3.97
CA LYS A 137 -15.39 19.49 5.06
C LYS A 137 -14.37 18.58 5.74
N LEU A 138 -14.69 17.31 5.90
CA LEU A 138 -13.75 16.34 6.47
C LEU A 138 -12.52 16.15 5.57
N ARG A 139 -12.71 16.09 4.25
CA ARG A 139 -11.61 16.04 3.26
C ARG A 139 -10.73 17.28 3.33
N GLU A 140 -11.33 18.48 3.34
CA GLU A 140 -10.59 19.75 3.48
C GLU A 140 -9.72 19.78 4.74
N LEU A 141 -10.24 19.31 5.87
CA LEU A 141 -9.49 19.24 7.12
C LEU A 141 -8.37 18.18 7.05
N ALA A 142 -8.68 16.99 6.53
CA ALA A 142 -7.77 15.85 6.43
C ALA A 142 -6.61 16.07 5.46
N TRP A 143 -6.79 16.90 4.43
CA TRP A 143 -5.78 17.18 3.42
C TRP A 143 -4.44 17.65 4.02
N SER A 144 -4.51 18.46 5.08
CA SER A 144 -3.35 18.99 5.82
C SER A 144 -2.81 18.06 6.92
N GLY A 145 -3.28 16.82 6.94
CA GLY A 145 -2.93 15.81 7.94
C GLY A 145 -3.98 15.64 9.04
N VAL A 146 -4.10 14.41 9.51
CA VAL A 146 -5.08 14.00 10.53
C VAL A 146 -4.36 13.69 11.85
N PRO A 147 -4.89 14.15 13.00
CA PRO A 147 -4.35 13.77 14.31
C PRO A 147 -4.32 12.24 14.48
N PRO A 148 -3.20 11.64 14.96
CA PRO A 148 -3.02 10.18 14.94
C PRO A 148 -4.17 9.37 15.54
N TYR A 149 -4.66 9.74 16.72
CA TYR A 149 -5.75 9.04 17.42
C TYR A 149 -7.13 9.21 16.75
N MET A 150 -7.27 10.12 15.78
CA MET A 150 -8.51 10.33 15.02
C MET A 150 -8.49 9.65 13.65
N ARG A 151 -7.29 9.27 13.13
CA ARG A 151 -7.13 8.61 11.83
C ARG A 151 -8.05 7.40 11.64
N PRO A 152 -8.19 6.48 12.61
CA PRO A 152 -9.00 5.29 12.40
C PRO A 152 -10.44 5.60 12.02
N ASN A 153 -11.10 6.51 12.74
CA ASN A 153 -12.48 6.91 12.44
C ASN A 153 -12.56 7.71 11.13
N ILE A 154 -11.63 8.64 10.91
CA ILE A 154 -11.61 9.52 9.74
C ILE A 154 -11.34 8.74 8.46
N TRP A 155 -10.38 7.81 8.44
CA TRP A 155 -10.07 6.98 7.29
C TRP A 155 -11.25 6.10 6.87
N ARG A 156 -11.94 5.48 7.84
CA ARG A 156 -13.18 4.72 7.55
C ARG A 156 -14.25 5.60 6.89
N LEU A 157 -14.38 6.87 7.32
CA LEU A 157 -15.34 7.83 6.75
C LEU A 157 -14.92 8.32 5.35
N LEU A 158 -13.66 8.68 5.15
CA LEU A 158 -13.15 9.21 3.88
C LEU A 158 -13.24 8.18 2.75
N LEU A 159 -13.02 6.90 3.07
CA LEU A 159 -13.17 5.77 2.14
C LEU A 159 -14.63 5.33 1.93
N GLY A 160 -15.60 5.95 2.62
CA GLY A 160 -17.00 5.56 2.56
C GLY A 160 -17.29 4.16 3.11
N TYR A 161 -16.38 3.58 3.89
CA TYR A 161 -16.60 2.33 4.61
C TYR A 161 -17.55 2.54 5.80
N ALA A 162 -17.28 3.56 6.62
CA ALA A 162 -18.19 4.04 7.63
C ALA A 162 -19.17 5.05 7.00
N PRO A 163 -20.49 4.93 7.24
CA PRO A 163 -21.44 5.93 6.76
C PRO A 163 -21.26 7.26 7.51
N PRO A 164 -21.58 8.39 6.87
CA PRO A 164 -21.49 9.72 7.49
C PRO A 164 -22.47 9.88 8.66
N ASN A 165 -23.63 9.24 8.59
CA ASN A 165 -24.64 9.23 9.66
C ASN A 165 -24.14 8.46 10.89
N SER A 166 -24.09 9.13 12.05
CA SER A 166 -23.51 8.58 13.27
C SER A 166 -24.34 7.45 13.89
N ASP A 167 -25.67 7.54 13.81
CA ASP A 167 -26.63 6.54 14.31
C ASP A 167 -26.52 5.18 13.61
N ARG A 168 -26.15 5.18 12.32
CA ARG A 168 -26.03 3.95 11.51
C ARG A 168 -24.62 3.36 11.52
N ARG A 169 -23.62 4.12 11.97
CA ARG A 169 -22.20 3.78 11.79
C ARG A 169 -21.82 2.45 12.42
N GLU A 170 -22.07 2.30 13.70
CA GLU A 170 -21.71 1.09 14.45
C GLU A 170 -22.45 -0.14 13.92
N GLY A 171 -23.73 0.00 13.56
CA GLY A 171 -24.51 -1.11 12.97
C GLY A 171 -23.96 -1.57 11.62
N VAL A 172 -23.55 -0.63 10.76
CA VAL A 172 -22.93 -0.94 9.46
C VAL A 172 -21.57 -1.60 9.65
N LEU A 173 -20.71 -1.05 10.51
CA LEU A 173 -19.38 -1.61 10.79
C LEU A 173 -19.49 -3.04 11.34
N ARG A 174 -20.39 -3.27 12.30
CA ARG A 174 -20.62 -4.62 12.86
C ARG A 174 -21.05 -5.62 11.79
N ARG A 175 -22.03 -5.26 10.97
CA ARG A 175 -22.48 -6.13 9.87
C ARG A 175 -21.35 -6.42 8.88
N LYS A 176 -20.58 -5.39 8.51
CA LYS A 176 -19.45 -5.54 7.59
C LYS A 176 -18.33 -6.42 8.15
N ARG A 177 -18.06 -6.35 9.45
CA ARG A 177 -17.10 -7.21 10.15
C ARG A 177 -17.54 -8.68 10.13
N LEU A 178 -18.83 -8.95 10.33
CA LEU A 178 -19.39 -10.30 10.17
C LEU A 178 -19.31 -10.78 8.72
N GLU A 179 -19.67 -9.94 7.74
CA GLU A 179 -19.54 -10.29 6.31
C GLU A 179 -18.10 -10.68 5.93
N TYR A 180 -17.09 -10.02 6.51
CA TYR A 180 -15.69 -10.40 6.29
C TYR A 180 -15.38 -11.78 6.88
N LEU A 181 -15.81 -12.06 8.11
CA LEU A 181 -15.64 -13.37 8.73
C LEU A 181 -16.30 -14.49 7.91
N ASP A 182 -17.50 -14.25 7.39
CA ASP A 182 -18.17 -15.18 6.49
C ASP A 182 -17.34 -15.44 5.22
N CYS A 183 -16.70 -14.41 4.66
CA CYS A 183 -15.80 -14.57 3.51
C CYS A 183 -14.54 -15.37 3.86
N VAL A 184 -13.93 -15.10 5.01
CA VAL A 184 -12.75 -15.85 5.47
C VAL A 184 -13.14 -17.32 5.66
N SER A 185 -14.27 -17.60 6.30
CA SER A 185 -14.76 -18.97 6.47
C SER A 185 -15.06 -19.66 5.13
N GLN A 186 -15.58 -18.92 4.15
CA GLN A 186 -15.97 -19.47 2.85
C GLN A 186 -14.77 -19.73 1.93
N PHE A 187 -13.76 -18.86 1.94
CA PHE A 187 -12.69 -18.88 0.95
C PHE A 187 -11.33 -19.24 1.54
N TYR A 188 -11.02 -18.76 2.74
CA TYR A 188 -9.70 -18.91 3.34
C TYR A 188 -9.61 -20.13 4.26
N ASP A 189 -10.58 -20.35 5.15
CA ASP A 189 -10.59 -21.47 6.10
C ASP A 189 -11.12 -22.78 5.50
N ILE A 190 -10.68 -23.09 4.28
CA ILE A 190 -11.00 -24.33 3.57
C ILE A 190 -9.77 -25.25 3.48
N PRO A 191 -9.95 -26.57 3.38
CA PRO A 191 -8.85 -27.50 3.14
C PRO A 191 -8.15 -27.25 1.80
N ASP A 192 -6.83 -27.48 1.75
CA ASP A 192 -6.04 -27.38 0.50
C ASP A 192 -6.58 -28.28 -0.62
N THR A 193 -7.24 -29.39 -0.29
CA THR A 193 -7.86 -30.32 -1.24
C THR A 193 -9.08 -29.74 -1.97
N GLU A 194 -9.68 -28.68 -1.44
CA GLU A 194 -10.83 -28.00 -2.05
C GLU A 194 -10.39 -26.79 -2.90
N ARG A 195 -9.10 -26.41 -2.84
CA ARG A 195 -8.55 -25.33 -3.65
C ARG A 195 -8.14 -25.81 -5.04
N SER A 196 -8.42 -25.01 -6.03
CA SER A 196 -7.85 -25.12 -7.37
C SER A 196 -6.34 -24.87 -7.36
N ASP A 197 -5.65 -25.35 -8.40
CA ASP A 197 -4.20 -25.10 -8.55
C ASP A 197 -3.87 -23.61 -8.59
N ASP A 198 -4.73 -22.80 -9.22
CA ASP A 198 -4.56 -21.34 -9.30
C ASP A 198 -4.68 -20.68 -7.91
N GLU A 199 -5.64 -21.13 -7.09
CA GLU A 199 -5.80 -20.65 -5.72
C GLU A 199 -4.61 -21.04 -4.82
N ILE A 200 -4.09 -22.26 -4.97
CA ILE A 200 -2.89 -22.72 -4.26
C ILE A 200 -1.67 -21.88 -4.65
N ASN A 201 -1.49 -21.61 -5.95
CA ASN A 201 -0.40 -20.78 -6.44
C ASN A 201 -0.51 -19.33 -5.97
N MET A 202 -1.72 -18.77 -5.97
CA MET A 202 -2.01 -17.44 -5.44
C MET A 202 -1.69 -17.35 -3.94
N LEU A 203 -2.16 -18.32 -3.14
CA LEU A 203 -1.87 -18.36 -1.71
C LEU A 203 -0.37 -18.46 -1.45
N ARG A 204 0.34 -19.36 -2.15
CA ARG A 204 1.81 -19.47 -2.06
C ARG A 204 2.51 -18.16 -2.38
N GLN A 205 2.05 -17.42 -3.39
CA GLN A 205 2.63 -16.13 -3.73
C GLN A 205 2.46 -15.12 -2.58
N ILE A 206 1.25 -15.04 -2.01
CA ILE A 206 0.97 -14.18 -0.85
C ILE A 206 1.84 -14.57 0.34
N SER A 207 1.92 -15.87 0.68
CA SER A 207 2.75 -16.37 1.79
C SER A 207 4.24 -16.10 1.61
N VAL A 208 4.72 -15.94 0.37
CA VAL A 208 6.11 -15.55 0.07
C VAL A 208 6.30 -14.03 0.16
N ASP A 209 5.28 -13.24 -0.14
CA ASP A 209 5.36 -11.77 -0.15
C ASP A 209 5.12 -11.15 1.23
N CYS A 210 4.24 -11.73 2.05
CA CYS A 210 3.94 -11.24 3.40
C CYS A 210 5.20 -11.08 4.29
N PRO A 211 6.11 -12.06 4.42
CA PRO A 211 7.33 -11.90 5.23
C PRO A 211 8.34 -10.89 4.70
N ARG A 212 8.17 -10.43 3.46
CA ARG A 212 9.07 -9.47 2.80
C ARG A 212 8.44 -8.07 2.70
N THR A 213 7.24 -7.90 3.27
CA THR A 213 6.49 -6.65 3.25
C THR A 213 7.04 -5.68 4.30
N VAL A 214 7.39 -4.45 3.88
CA VAL A 214 7.96 -3.39 4.73
C VAL A 214 9.06 -3.93 5.69
N PRO A 215 10.18 -4.45 5.14
CA PRO A 215 11.15 -5.23 5.90
C PRO A 215 11.85 -4.44 7.02
N ASP A 216 11.91 -3.11 6.90
CA ASP A 216 12.56 -2.22 7.86
C ASP A 216 11.73 -1.99 9.14
N VAL A 217 10.49 -2.47 9.19
CA VAL A 217 9.60 -2.32 10.35
C VAL A 217 9.36 -3.69 10.98
N THR A 218 9.95 -3.91 12.16
CA THR A 218 9.98 -5.22 12.85
C THR A 218 8.60 -5.78 13.16
N PHE A 219 7.61 -4.90 13.36
CA PHE A 219 6.22 -5.26 13.59
C PHE A 219 5.63 -6.17 12.50
N PHE A 220 5.95 -5.94 11.21
CA PHE A 220 5.44 -6.77 10.11
C PHE A 220 6.09 -8.15 10.03
N GLN A 221 7.16 -8.38 10.80
CA GLN A 221 7.84 -9.67 10.88
C GLN A 221 7.26 -10.61 11.94
N GLN A 222 6.25 -10.15 12.69
CA GLN A 222 5.52 -11.00 13.60
C GLN A 222 4.60 -11.95 12.84
N GLU A 223 4.66 -13.25 13.16
CA GLU A 223 3.88 -14.30 12.48
C GLU A 223 2.37 -14.00 12.46
N GLN A 224 1.83 -13.48 13.57
CA GLN A 224 0.40 -13.16 13.67
C GLN A 224 0.00 -11.97 12.78
N VAL A 225 0.92 -11.02 12.56
CA VAL A 225 0.71 -9.90 11.63
C VAL A 225 0.73 -10.41 10.19
N GLN A 226 1.68 -11.28 9.84
CA GLN A 226 1.76 -11.92 8.51
C GLN A 226 0.52 -12.76 8.21
N LYS A 227 0.02 -13.54 9.17
CA LYS A 227 -1.24 -14.30 9.04
C LYS A 227 -2.45 -13.39 8.81
N SER A 228 -2.48 -12.23 9.47
CA SER A 228 -3.56 -11.25 9.28
C SER A 228 -3.50 -10.66 7.87
N LEU A 229 -2.31 -10.28 7.40
CA LEU A 229 -2.11 -9.82 6.03
C LEU A 229 -2.47 -10.89 4.99
N GLU A 230 -2.05 -12.14 5.21
CA GLU A 230 -2.35 -13.26 4.30
C GLU A 230 -3.87 -13.46 4.14
N ARG A 231 -4.63 -13.50 5.25
CA ARG A 231 -6.10 -13.57 5.23
C ARG A 231 -6.73 -12.42 4.46
N ILE A 232 -6.33 -11.18 4.77
CA ILE A 232 -6.87 -9.97 4.13
C ILE A 232 -6.62 -10.02 2.61
N LEU A 233 -5.38 -10.29 2.21
CA LEU A 233 -4.95 -10.26 0.81
C LEU A 233 -5.55 -11.40 0.01
N TYR A 234 -5.59 -12.62 0.57
CA TYR A 234 -6.18 -13.77 -0.11
C TYR A 234 -7.69 -13.59 -0.30
N THR A 235 -8.39 -13.19 0.77
CA THR A 235 -9.84 -12.92 0.71
C THR A 235 -10.17 -11.80 -0.26
N TRP A 236 -9.28 -10.80 -0.40
CA TRP A 236 -9.45 -9.77 -1.43
C TRP A 236 -9.23 -10.34 -2.83
N ALA A 237 -8.11 -11.02 -3.06
CA ALA A 237 -7.70 -11.51 -4.36
C ALA A 237 -8.72 -12.49 -4.96
N ILE A 238 -9.24 -13.44 -4.16
CA ILE A 238 -10.22 -14.43 -4.63
C ILE A 238 -11.55 -13.79 -5.05
N ARG A 239 -11.91 -12.67 -4.42
CA ARG A 239 -13.12 -11.91 -4.73
C ARG A 239 -12.97 -10.95 -5.91
N HIS A 240 -11.75 -10.78 -6.43
CA HIS A 240 -11.43 -9.91 -7.55
C HIS A 240 -10.67 -10.67 -8.65
N PRO A 241 -11.30 -11.67 -9.31
CA PRO A 241 -10.62 -12.57 -10.24
C PRO A 241 -10.02 -11.87 -11.47
N ALA A 242 -10.49 -10.67 -11.83
CA ALA A 242 -9.90 -9.87 -12.92
C ALA A 242 -8.49 -9.35 -12.58
N SER A 243 -8.16 -9.25 -11.29
CA SER A 243 -6.86 -8.83 -10.79
C SER A 243 -6.10 -10.00 -10.16
N GLY A 244 -6.78 -10.84 -9.37
CA GLY A 244 -6.15 -11.80 -8.49
C GLY A 244 -5.20 -11.11 -7.49
N TYR A 245 -4.16 -11.81 -7.06
CA TYR A 245 -3.11 -11.21 -6.26
C TYR A 245 -2.02 -10.60 -7.16
N VAL A 246 -1.79 -9.30 -7.02
CA VAL A 246 -0.69 -8.59 -7.66
C VAL A 246 0.30 -8.10 -6.60
N GLN A 247 1.58 -8.46 -6.77
CA GLN A 247 2.64 -8.00 -5.89
C GLN A 247 2.66 -6.47 -5.83
N GLY A 248 2.64 -5.90 -4.63
CA GLY A 248 2.44 -4.47 -4.37
C GLY A 248 1.18 -4.21 -3.54
N ILE A 249 0.11 -4.99 -3.73
CA ILE A 249 -1.12 -4.86 -2.92
C ILE A 249 -0.86 -5.19 -1.45
N ASN A 250 0.11 -6.08 -1.17
CA ASN A 250 0.58 -6.37 0.19
C ASN A 250 1.07 -5.10 0.92
N ASP A 251 1.76 -4.20 0.21
CA ASP A 251 2.24 -2.96 0.82
C ASP A 251 1.05 -2.04 1.15
N LEU A 252 0.03 -2.00 0.29
CA LEU A 252 -1.16 -1.15 0.47
C LEU A 252 -2.04 -1.53 1.67
N ALA A 253 -1.97 -2.78 2.11
CA ALA A 253 -2.67 -3.22 3.32
C ALA A 253 -2.02 -2.68 4.61
N THR A 254 -0.71 -2.40 4.58
CA THR A 254 0.06 -2.08 5.79
C THR A 254 -0.34 -0.79 6.49
N PRO A 255 -0.66 0.34 5.82
CA PRO A 255 -1.04 1.56 6.51
C PRO A 255 -2.39 1.41 7.21
N PHE A 256 -3.33 0.67 6.61
CA PHE A 256 -4.61 0.36 7.24
C PHE A 256 -4.45 -0.47 8.51
N LEU A 257 -3.60 -1.50 8.45
CA LEU A 257 -3.34 -2.36 9.60
C LEU A 257 -2.78 -1.58 10.78
N VAL A 258 -1.79 -0.71 10.52
CA VAL A 258 -1.18 0.12 11.56
C VAL A 258 -2.16 1.15 12.11
N VAL A 259 -2.91 1.83 11.25
CA VAL A 259 -3.90 2.82 11.67
C VAL A 259 -4.99 2.16 12.53
N PHE A 260 -5.58 1.04 12.11
CA PHE A 260 -6.67 0.43 12.88
C PHE A 260 -6.19 -0.28 14.16
N LEU A 261 -4.97 -0.81 14.19
CA LEU A 261 -4.37 -1.31 15.43
C LEU A 261 -4.06 -0.20 16.44
N SER A 262 -3.81 1.03 15.98
CA SER A 262 -3.55 2.16 16.88
C SER A 262 -4.74 2.56 17.75
N GLU A 263 -5.96 2.04 17.49
CA GLU A 263 -7.11 2.19 18.40
C GLU A 263 -7.01 1.30 19.63
N HIS A 264 -6.11 0.32 19.60
CA HIS A 264 -6.01 -0.74 20.61
C HIS A 264 -4.63 -0.86 21.22
N LEU A 265 -3.61 -0.34 20.54
CA LEU A 265 -2.20 -0.39 20.94
C LEU A 265 -1.67 1.04 21.06
N GLU A 266 -0.94 1.30 22.14
CA GLU A 266 -0.34 2.60 22.44
C GLU A 266 1.19 2.53 22.32
N GLY A 267 1.82 3.68 22.10
CA GLY A 267 3.27 3.80 22.01
C GLY A 267 3.83 3.49 20.63
N ASP A 268 5.13 3.24 20.57
CA ASP A 268 5.87 3.00 19.33
C ASP A 268 5.53 1.64 18.71
N ILE A 269 5.43 1.59 17.39
CA ILE A 269 5.05 0.41 16.60
C ILE A 269 6.02 -0.75 16.82
N ASP A 270 7.30 -0.47 17.06
CA ASP A 270 8.31 -1.51 17.34
C ASP A 270 8.05 -2.27 18.66
N ASN A 271 7.25 -1.69 19.56
CA ASN A 271 6.88 -2.31 20.83
C ASN A 271 5.49 -2.97 20.79
N TRP A 272 4.80 -2.90 19.66
CA TRP A 272 3.46 -3.46 19.53
C TRP A 272 3.51 -4.97 19.41
N SER A 273 2.53 -5.65 20.02
CA SER A 273 2.28 -7.06 19.79
C SER A 273 0.80 -7.28 19.57
N ILE A 274 0.44 -7.75 18.38
CA ILE A 274 -0.95 -8.07 18.05
C ILE A 274 -1.50 -9.21 18.90
N SER A 275 -0.63 -10.10 19.40
CA SER A 275 -0.97 -11.20 20.30
C SER A 275 -1.49 -10.74 21.66
N ALA A 276 -1.31 -9.46 22.02
CA ALA A 276 -1.89 -8.88 23.23
C ALA A 276 -3.40 -8.60 23.09
N LEU A 277 -3.94 -8.65 21.87
CA LEU A 277 -5.36 -8.41 21.58
C LEU A 277 -6.16 -9.70 21.60
N SER A 278 -7.46 -9.60 21.90
CA SER A 278 -8.37 -10.75 21.77
C SER A 278 -8.59 -11.10 20.29
N PRO A 279 -8.88 -12.38 19.97
CA PRO A 279 -9.19 -12.79 18.60
C PRO A 279 -10.28 -11.94 17.92
N ASP A 280 -11.33 -11.56 18.66
CA ASP A 280 -12.40 -10.70 18.16
C ASP A 280 -11.92 -9.30 17.77
N LYS A 281 -10.95 -8.73 18.49
CA LYS A 281 -10.37 -7.43 18.14
C LYS A 281 -9.52 -7.54 16.88
N ILE A 282 -8.74 -8.61 16.77
CA ILE A 282 -7.90 -8.89 15.60
C ILE A 282 -8.80 -9.03 14.36
N SER A 283 -9.86 -9.85 14.44
CA SER A 283 -10.76 -10.04 13.30
C SER A 283 -11.53 -8.76 12.91
N ASN A 284 -11.93 -7.93 13.88
CA ASN A 284 -12.53 -6.64 13.60
C ASN A 284 -11.57 -5.68 12.88
N VAL A 285 -10.30 -5.66 13.29
CA VAL A 285 -9.25 -4.87 12.63
C VAL A 285 -8.99 -5.40 11.22
N GLU A 286 -8.88 -6.71 11.03
CA GLU A 286 -8.71 -7.32 9.71
C GLU A 286 -9.86 -6.96 8.77
N ALA A 287 -11.10 -7.06 9.24
CA ALA A 287 -12.27 -6.68 8.45
C ALA A 287 -12.23 -5.20 8.05
N ASP A 288 -11.89 -4.31 8.97
CA ASP A 288 -11.77 -2.88 8.69
C ASP A 288 -10.67 -2.61 7.65
N CYS A 289 -9.52 -3.31 7.75
CA CYS A 289 -8.45 -3.26 6.75
C CYS A 289 -8.94 -3.75 5.39
N TYR A 290 -9.60 -4.91 5.35
CA TYR A 290 -10.13 -5.52 4.13
C TYR A 290 -11.10 -4.58 3.41
N TRP A 291 -12.07 -4.01 4.11
CA TRP A 291 -13.06 -3.13 3.49
C TRP A 291 -12.45 -1.79 3.06
N CYS A 292 -11.53 -1.22 3.83
CA CYS A 292 -10.83 0.02 3.47
C CYS A 292 -9.88 -0.19 2.28
N LEU A 293 -9.15 -1.30 2.25
CA LEU A 293 -8.32 -1.69 1.10
C LEU A 293 -9.19 -1.90 -0.14
N SER A 294 -10.31 -2.60 -0.01
CA SER A 294 -11.26 -2.80 -1.12
C SER A 294 -11.75 -1.46 -1.66
N LYS A 295 -12.09 -0.51 -0.78
CA LYS A 295 -12.55 0.82 -1.18
C LYS A 295 -11.46 1.67 -1.86
N LEU A 296 -10.22 1.56 -1.41
CA LEU A 296 -9.09 2.21 -2.08
C LEU A 296 -8.91 1.65 -3.49
N LEU A 297 -8.93 0.32 -3.62
CA LEU A 297 -8.71 -0.38 -4.88
C LEU A 297 -9.88 -0.24 -5.87
N ASP A 298 -11.11 -0.05 -5.39
CA ASP A 298 -12.27 0.30 -6.21
C ASP A 298 -12.01 1.55 -7.08
N GLY A 299 -11.27 2.54 -6.56
CA GLY A 299 -10.91 3.77 -7.27
C GLY A 299 -9.75 3.61 -8.27
N MET A 300 -9.10 2.44 -8.32
CA MET A 300 -7.91 2.21 -9.14
C MET A 300 -7.79 0.75 -9.63
N GLN A 301 -8.92 0.14 -9.99
CA GLN A 301 -8.96 -1.28 -10.37
C GLN A 301 -8.02 -1.62 -11.54
N ASP A 302 -7.97 -0.75 -12.55
CA ASP A 302 -7.14 -0.94 -13.75
C ASP A 302 -5.63 -0.81 -13.50
N HIS A 303 -5.21 -0.47 -12.26
CA HIS A 303 -3.81 -0.58 -11.82
C HIS A 303 -3.40 -2.04 -11.58
N TYR A 304 -4.33 -2.95 -11.32
CA TYR A 304 -4.04 -4.32 -10.89
C TYR A 304 -4.69 -5.40 -11.77
N THR A 305 -5.45 -5.02 -12.79
CA THR A 305 -5.89 -5.97 -13.83
C THR A 305 -4.73 -6.40 -14.72
N PHE A 306 -4.96 -7.40 -15.58
CA PHE A 306 -3.97 -7.88 -16.55
C PHE A 306 -3.24 -6.74 -17.29
N ALA A 307 -1.91 -6.83 -17.35
CA ALA A 307 -0.99 -5.83 -17.90
C ALA A 307 -0.98 -4.44 -17.22
N GLN A 308 -1.79 -4.21 -16.18
CA GLN A 308 -1.80 -3.00 -15.36
C GLN A 308 -1.87 -1.69 -16.19
N PRO A 309 -2.84 -1.56 -17.11
CA PRO A 309 -2.91 -0.44 -18.06
C PRO A 309 -3.06 0.91 -17.38
N GLY A 310 -3.70 0.97 -16.20
CA GLY A 310 -3.85 2.20 -15.46
C GLY A 310 -2.52 2.77 -14.97
N ILE A 311 -1.62 1.92 -14.48
CA ILE A 311 -0.26 2.35 -14.09
C ILE A 311 0.50 2.87 -15.31
N GLN A 312 0.44 2.17 -16.45
CA GLN A 312 1.12 2.62 -17.67
C GLN A 312 0.66 4.02 -18.09
N ARG A 313 -0.65 4.26 -18.06
CA ARG A 313 -1.25 5.57 -18.37
C ARG A 313 -0.76 6.66 -17.42
N LEU A 314 -0.69 6.38 -16.11
CA LEU A 314 -0.21 7.36 -15.13
C LEU A 314 1.29 7.63 -15.26
N VAL A 315 2.10 6.61 -15.55
CA VAL A 315 3.54 6.77 -15.84
C VAL A 315 3.75 7.64 -17.08
N PHE A 316 2.94 7.46 -18.12
CA PHE A 316 2.98 8.32 -19.30
C PHE A 316 2.61 9.77 -18.95
N LYS A 317 1.51 9.99 -18.22
CA LYS A 317 1.14 11.33 -17.72
C LYS A 317 2.24 11.97 -16.88
N LEU A 318 2.96 11.17 -16.07
CA LEU A 318 4.09 11.64 -15.27
C LEU A 318 5.24 12.12 -16.16
N LYS A 319 5.62 11.37 -17.19
CA LYS A 319 6.64 11.81 -18.16
C LYS A 319 6.27 13.15 -18.79
N GLU A 320 5.04 13.28 -19.29
CA GLU A 320 4.55 14.51 -19.92
C GLU A 320 4.54 15.69 -18.95
N LEU A 321 4.11 15.48 -17.70
CA LEU A 321 4.06 16.52 -16.68
C LEU A 321 5.48 16.98 -16.30
N VAL A 322 6.40 16.04 -16.08
CA VAL A 322 7.81 16.37 -15.77
C VAL A 322 8.44 17.12 -16.92
N ASN A 323 8.21 16.71 -18.16
CA ASN A 323 8.69 17.42 -19.34
C ASN A 323 8.19 18.88 -19.42
N ARG A 324 6.94 19.11 -19.00
CA ARG A 324 6.32 20.45 -19.00
C ARG A 324 6.85 21.34 -17.87
N ILE A 325 7.17 20.76 -16.72
CA ILE A 325 7.63 21.50 -15.53
C ILE A 325 9.15 21.74 -15.58
N ASP A 326 9.90 20.71 -15.93
CA ASP A 326 11.36 20.67 -15.89
C ASP A 326 11.88 19.84 -17.09
N GLU A 327 11.77 20.45 -18.27
CA GLU A 327 12.25 19.88 -19.54
C GLU A 327 13.71 19.40 -19.46
N PRO A 328 14.67 20.13 -18.83
CA PRO A 328 16.05 19.65 -18.69
C PRO A 328 16.18 18.26 -18.07
N VAL A 329 15.44 17.96 -16.99
CA VAL A 329 15.46 16.62 -16.34
C VAL A 329 14.92 15.56 -17.29
N SER A 330 13.76 15.84 -17.92
CA SER A 330 13.12 14.92 -18.87
C SER A 330 14.04 14.57 -20.04
N ARG A 331 14.63 15.60 -20.67
CA ARG A 331 15.55 15.46 -21.79
C ARG A 331 16.82 14.70 -21.39
N HIS A 332 17.37 14.96 -20.19
CA HIS A 332 18.55 14.25 -19.71
C HIS A 332 18.26 12.76 -19.51
N MET A 333 17.16 12.40 -18.85
CA MET A 333 16.77 11.00 -18.66
C MET A 333 16.60 10.27 -19.99
N GLU A 334 15.94 10.90 -20.96
CA GLU A 334 15.77 10.33 -22.30
C GLU A 334 17.12 10.22 -23.03
N GLY A 335 18.01 11.20 -22.88
CA GLY A 335 19.38 11.16 -23.41
C GLY A 335 20.24 10.05 -22.81
N GLN A 336 20.03 9.70 -21.54
CA GLN A 336 20.65 8.54 -20.89
C GLN A 336 19.95 7.21 -21.24
N GLY A 337 18.83 7.24 -21.96
CA GLY A 337 18.06 6.05 -22.32
C GLY A 337 17.25 5.46 -21.15
N LEU A 338 16.97 6.26 -20.11
CA LEU A 338 16.13 5.85 -19.00
C LEU A 338 14.65 6.08 -19.33
N GLU A 339 13.86 5.00 -19.31
CA GLU A 339 12.41 5.09 -19.45
C GLU A 339 11.74 5.27 -18.07
N PHE A 340 10.74 6.16 -17.99
CA PHE A 340 10.01 6.41 -16.74
C PHE A 340 9.40 5.14 -16.13
N LEU A 341 8.98 4.19 -16.98
CA LEU A 341 8.41 2.91 -16.53
C LEU A 341 9.40 2.09 -15.68
N GLN A 342 10.71 2.25 -15.87
CA GLN A 342 11.73 1.48 -15.15
C GLN A 342 11.81 1.82 -13.66
N PHE A 343 11.40 3.03 -13.24
CA PHE A 343 11.39 3.43 -11.83
C PHE A 343 9.97 3.76 -11.33
N ALA A 344 9.18 4.50 -12.10
CA ALA A 344 7.90 5.04 -11.63
C ALA A 344 6.81 3.96 -11.51
N PHE A 345 6.97 2.81 -12.16
CA PHE A 345 6.03 1.70 -12.00
C PHE A 345 5.88 1.30 -10.53
N ARG A 346 6.99 1.16 -9.80
CA ARG A 346 6.98 0.82 -8.36
C ARG A 346 6.29 1.90 -7.55
N TRP A 347 6.49 3.17 -7.91
CA TRP A 347 5.89 4.29 -7.21
C TRP A 347 4.37 4.26 -7.28
N PHE A 348 3.80 3.97 -8.46
CA PHE A 348 2.33 3.84 -8.62
C PHE A 348 1.80 2.53 -8.04
N ASN A 349 2.50 1.42 -8.26
CA ASN A 349 2.06 0.10 -7.80
C ASN A 349 2.05 -0.03 -6.26
N CYS A 350 2.92 0.70 -5.57
CA CYS A 350 3.04 0.68 -4.11
C CYS A 350 2.69 2.03 -3.46
N LEU A 351 2.14 2.99 -4.22
CA LEU A 351 1.78 4.34 -3.74
C LEU A 351 2.86 5.03 -2.88
N LEU A 352 4.10 5.03 -3.38
CA LEU A 352 5.33 5.53 -2.73
C LEU A 352 5.70 4.90 -1.37
N ILE A 353 5.00 3.88 -0.87
CA ILE A 353 5.32 3.24 0.43
C ILE A 353 6.79 2.79 0.50
N ARG A 354 7.35 2.36 -0.64
CA ARG A 354 8.74 1.88 -0.73
C ARG A 354 9.79 2.98 -0.87
N GLU A 355 9.38 4.23 -1.06
CA GLU A 355 10.27 5.34 -1.38
C GLU A 355 10.42 6.34 -0.22
N ILE A 356 9.59 6.24 0.81
CA ILE A 356 9.62 7.13 1.98
C ILE A 356 9.65 6.33 3.29
N PRO A 357 10.16 6.92 4.39
CA PRO A 357 10.08 6.31 5.72
C PRO A 357 8.65 5.92 6.09
N PHE A 358 8.47 4.71 6.61
CA PHE A 358 7.13 4.17 6.88
C PHE A 358 6.29 5.04 7.82
N HIS A 359 6.92 5.71 8.79
CA HIS A 359 6.21 6.61 9.71
C HIS A 359 5.55 7.81 9.01
N LEU A 360 6.03 8.21 7.82
CA LEU A 360 5.46 9.30 7.01
C LEU A 360 4.31 8.81 6.10
N VAL A 361 4.19 7.51 5.85
CA VAL A 361 3.18 6.95 4.94
C VAL A 361 1.76 7.29 5.39
N THR A 362 1.47 7.19 6.69
CA THR A 362 0.14 7.55 7.21
C THR A 362 -0.19 9.04 7.00
N ARG A 363 0.79 9.94 7.11
CA ARG A 363 0.60 11.36 6.79
C ARG A 363 0.36 11.57 5.30
N LEU A 364 1.12 10.91 4.42
CA LEU A 364 0.90 10.98 2.98
C LEU A 364 -0.51 10.49 2.62
N TRP A 365 -0.94 9.41 3.25
CA TRP A 365 -2.25 8.79 3.03
C TRP A 365 -3.42 9.61 3.59
N ASP A 366 -3.20 10.45 4.61
CA ASP A 366 -4.20 11.44 5.03
C ASP A 366 -4.61 12.34 3.83
N THR A 367 -3.63 12.77 3.02
CA THR A 367 -3.90 13.53 1.79
C THR A 367 -4.48 12.65 0.69
N TYR A 368 -3.99 11.43 0.50
CA TYR A 368 -4.53 10.53 -0.53
C TYR A 368 -6.03 10.25 -0.33
N LEU A 369 -6.42 9.94 0.90
CA LEU A 369 -7.81 9.66 1.24
C LEU A 369 -8.67 10.93 1.21
N ALA A 370 -8.08 12.11 1.41
CA ALA A 370 -8.78 13.37 1.26
C ALA A 370 -9.13 13.69 -0.21
N GLU A 371 -8.27 13.32 -1.17
CA GLU A 371 -8.54 13.50 -2.61
C GLU A 371 -9.68 12.61 -3.12
N GLY A 372 -9.87 11.42 -2.53
CA GLY A 372 -10.93 10.49 -2.93
C GLY A 372 -10.79 10.04 -4.39
N ASP A 373 -11.85 10.20 -5.19
CA ASP A 373 -11.91 9.73 -6.58
C ASP A 373 -10.90 10.44 -7.51
N ALA A 374 -10.43 11.64 -7.13
CA ALA A 374 -9.42 12.39 -7.88
C ALA A 374 -7.98 11.87 -7.64
N LEU A 375 -7.79 10.93 -6.71
CA LEU A 375 -6.47 10.45 -6.28
C LEU A 375 -5.58 10.01 -7.46
N PRO A 376 -6.00 9.14 -8.39
CA PRO A 376 -5.10 8.66 -9.45
C PRO A 376 -4.49 9.78 -10.30
N ASP A 377 -5.26 10.82 -10.60
CA ASP A 377 -4.76 11.99 -11.33
C ASP A 377 -3.86 12.87 -10.45
N PHE A 378 -4.19 13.02 -9.15
CA PHE A 378 -3.36 13.79 -8.22
C PHE A 378 -2.01 13.12 -7.92
N LEU A 379 -1.94 11.78 -7.94
CA LEU A 379 -0.68 11.02 -7.78
C LEU A 379 0.38 11.46 -8.79
N VAL A 380 -0.01 11.80 -10.03
CA VAL A 380 0.92 12.28 -11.06
C VAL A 380 1.66 13.54 -10.61
N TYR A 381 0.95 14.48 -9.98
CA TYR A 381 1.53 15.72 -9.47
C TYR A 381 2.39 15.49 -8.23
N ILE A 382 1.96 14.61 -7.33
CA ILE A 382 2.75 14.23 -6.16
C ILE A 382 4.05 13.56 -6.60
N PHE A 383 4.01 12.69 -7.59
CA PHE A 383 5.19 11.93 -8.02
C PHE A 383 6.13 12.79 -8.87
N ALA A 384 5.59 13.71 -9.66
CA ALA A 384 6.41 14.74 -10.32
C ALA A 384 7.10 15.61 -9.27
N SER A 385 6.36 16.05 -8.24
CA SER A 385 6.92 16.85 -7.15
C SER A 385 8.00 16.06 -6.42
N PHE A 386 7.72 14.81 -6.07
CA PHE A 386 8.68 13.93 -5.43
C PHE A 386 9.97 13.81 -6.26
N LEU A 387 9.87 13.44 -7.54
CA LEU A 387 11.02 13.31 -8.44
C LEU A 387 11.84 14.61 -8.53
N LEU A 388 11.17 15.74 -8.75
CA LEU A 388 11.79 17.04 -8.93
C LEU A 388 12.30 17.67 -7.63
N THR A 389 12.23 16.96 -6.51
CA THR A 389 13.01 17.30 -5.31
C THR A 389 14.52 17.19 -5.57
N TRP A 390 14.91 16.32 -6.51
CA TRP A 390 16.31 16.05 -6.86
C TRP A 390 16.65 16.47 -8.30
N SER A 391 15.97 17.50 -8.83
CA SER A 391 16.16 17.93 -10.23
C SER A 391 17.64 18.20 -10.56
N GLU A 392 18.36 18.89 -9.66
CA GLU A 392 19.77 19.23 -9.88
C GLU A 392 20.69 18.02 -9.84
N GLU A 393 20.43 17.04 -8.97
CA GLU A 393 21.19 15.80 -8.89
C GLU A 393 20.94 14.93 -10.12
N LEU A 394 19.67 14.74 -10.50
CA LEU A 394 19.27 13.86 -11.61
C LEU A 394 19.95 14.26 -12.93
N GLN A 395 20.13 15.55 -13.18
CA GLN A 395 20.80 16.06 -14.40
C GLN A 395 22.30 15.74 -14.47
N LYS A 396 22.92 15.32 -13.36
CA LYS A 396 24.37 15.03 -13.28
C LYS A 396 24.69 13.54 -13.41
N LEU A 397 23.68 12.67 -13.23
CA LEU A 397 23.86 11.23 -13.15
C LEU A 397 23.84 10.58 -14.54
N ASP A 398 24.68 9.57 -14.75
CA ASP A 398 24.58 8.70 -15.92
C ASP A 398 23.44 7.66 -15.81
N PHE A 399 23.23 6.84 -16.83
CA PHE A 399 22.18 5.80 -16.81
C PHE A 399 22.24 4.88 -15.57
N GLN A 400 23.43 4.37 -15.23
CA GLN A 400 23.56 3.40 -14.13
C GLN A 400 23.33 4.09 -12.78
N GLU A 401 23.87 5.30 -12.62
CA GLU A 401 23.68 6.12 -11.43
C GLU A 401 22.21 6.54 -11.26
N LEU A 402 21.53 6.93 -12.35
CA LEU A 402 20.10 7.26 -12.33
C LEU A 402 19.24 6.08 -11.86
N VAL A 403 19.47 4.89 -12.41
CA VAL A 403 18.72 3.69 -12.01
C VAL A 403 18.92 3.40 -10.52
N MET A 404 20.17 3.43 -10.05
CA MET A 404 20.48 3.18 -8.63
C MET A 404 19.88 4.25 -7.72
N PHE A 405 19.98 5.52 -8.10
CA PHE A 405 19.48 6.64 -7.33
C PHE A 405 17.95 6.63 -7.22
N LEU A 406 17.24 6.41 -8.33
CA LEU A 406 15.77 6.37 -8.36
C LEU A 406 15.19 5.13 -7.66
N GLN A 407 15.96 4.06 -7.54
CA GLN A 407 15.58 2.89 -6.76
C GLN A 407 15.86 3.05 -5.25
N HIS A 408 16.73 3.99 -4.87
CA HIS A 408 17.17 4.23 -3.49
C HIS A 408 17.29 5.73 -3.20
N LEU A 409 16.17 6.44 -3.32
CA LEU A 409 16.13 7.87 -3.05
C LEU A 409 16.51 8.17 -1.59
N PRO A 410 17.21 9.29 -1.32
CA PRO A 410 17.73 9.62 0.00
C PRO A 410 16.62 10.21 0.90
N THR A 411 15.65 9.38 1.28
CA THR A 411 14.49 9.78 2.08
C THR A 411 14.55 9.32 3.53
N GLN A 412 15.58 8.57 3.94
CA GLN A 412 15.64 7.89 5.25
C GLN A 412 15.52 8.88 6.43
N ASN A 413 16.05 10.10 6.26
CA ASN A 413 16.01 11.16 7.27
C ASN A 413 14.87 12.17 7.05
N TRP A 414 13.94 11.90 6.13
CA TRP A 414 12.82 12.79 5.91
C TRP A 414 11.93 12.85 7.13
N THR A 415 11.39 14.04 7.34
CA THR A 415 10.39 14.34 8.36
C THR A 415 9.09 14.77 7.69
N HIS A 416 8.11 15.18 8.50
CA HIS A 416 6.91 15.83 7.99
C HIS A 416 7.22 17.05 7.11
N GLN A 417 8.30 17.79 7.37
CA GLN A 417 8.62 19.00 6.63
C GLN A 417 8.89 18.73 5.15
N GLU A 418 9.74 17.75 4.83
CA GLU A 418 10.05 17.36 3.45
C GLU A 418 8.78 16.87 2.73
N LEU A 419 7.97 16.06 3.41
CA LEU A 419 6.72 15.57 2.87
C LEU A 419 5.73 16.71 2.58
N GLU A 420 5.57 17.67 3.49
CA GLU A 420 4.71 18.84 3.27
C GLU A 420 5.18 19.69 2.07
N MET A 421 6.50 19.83 1.87
CA MET A 421 7.04 20.54 0.71
C MET A 421 6.65 19.83 -0.60
N VAL A 422 6.75 18.49 -0.64
CA VAL A 422 6.32 17.69 -1.80
C VAL A 422 4.83 17.88 -2.06
N LEU A 423 3.98 17.75 -1.04
CA LEU A 423 2.52 17.87 -1.16
C LEU A 423 2.09 19.29 -1.56
N SER A 424 2.73 20.32 -1.00
CA SER A 424 2.42 21.73 -1.30
C SER A 424 2.76 22.06 -2.75
N ARG A 425 3.93 21.65 -3.23
CA ARG A 425 4.35 21.85 -4.63
C ARG A 425 3.45 21.07 -5.59
N ALA A 426 3.06 19.84 -5.24
CA ALA A 426 2.11 19.06 -6.02
C ALA A 426 0.75 19.75 -6.14
N PHE A 427 0.22 20.29 -5.04
CA PHE A 427 -1.04 21.05 -5.03
C PHE A 427 -0.97 22.31 -5.90
N MET A 428 0.13 23.06 -5.82
CA MET A 428 0.35 24.23 -6.66
C MET A 428 0.35 23.85 -8.14
N TRP A 429 1.10 22.81 -8.52
CA TRP A 429 1.15 22.35 -9.91
C TRP A 429 -0.17 21.81 -10.41
N HIS A 430 -0.88 21.03 -9.59
CA HIS A 430 -2.23 20.58 -9.91
C HIS A 430 -3.14 21.79 -10.21
N SER A 431 -3.10 22.81 -9.35
CA SER A 431 -3.91 24.02 -9.52
C SER A 431 -3.53 24.79 -10.80
N MET A 432 -2.25 24.88 -11.15
CA MET A 432 -1.77 25.60 -12.35
C MET A 432 -2.07 24.86 -13.66
N PHE A 433 -1.84 23.55 -13.70
CA PHE A 433 -1.90 22.77 -14.94
C PHE A 433 -3.27 22.14 -15.21
N ASN A 434 -4.06 21.82 -14.18
CA ASN A 434 -5.41 21.29 -14.36
C ASN A 434 -6.42 22.36 -14.80
N SER A 435 -6.21 23.62 -14.38
CA SER A 435 -7.03 24.76 -14.79
C SER A 435 -6.61 25.39 -16.12
N SER A 436 -5.64 24.80 -16.83
CA SER A 436 -5.16 25.26 -18.14
C SER A 436 -5.40 24.24 -19.26
N PRO A 437 -6.65 23.95 -19.68
CA PRO A 437 -6.95 23.07 -20.81
C PRO A 437 -6.54 23.66 -22.18
N SER A 438 -6.25 24.97 -22.24
CA SER A 438 -6.09 25.72 -23.50
C SER A 438 -4.70 25.72 -24.12
N HIS A 439 -3.83 24.77 -23.78
CA HIS A 439 -2.57 24.52 -24.51
C HIS A 439 -2.43 23.08 -25.03
N LEU A 440 -3.50 22.28 -25.00
CA LEU A 440 -3.54 20.93 -25.60
C LEU A 440 -3.60 20.93 -27.14
N ALA A 441 -3.24 22.05 -27.79
CA ALA A 441 -3.01 22.14 -29.21
C ALA A 441 -2.00 23.27 -29.50
N SER A 442 -0.72 22.91 -29.62
CA SER A 442 0.23 23.59 -30.52
C SER A 442 1.40 22.67 -30.78
#